data_AF-A0A9W7BWD7-F1
#
_entry.id   AF-A0A9W7BWD7-F1
#
_cell.length_a   1.000
_cell.length_b   1.000
_cell.length_c   1.000
_cell.angle_alpha   90.00
_cell.angle_beta   90.00
_cell.angle_gamma   90.00
#
_symmetry.space_group_name_H-M   'P 1'
#
loop_
_entity.id
_entity.type
_entity.pdbx_description
1 polymer ?
#
loop_
_entity_poly.entity_id
_entity_poly.type
_entity_poly.pdbx_seq_one_letter_code
_entity_poly.pdbx_strand_id
1 'polypeptide(L)'
;MAIVNGDYFSFAILSSVSSILTAAFISASITIEKDIDEVSRFHTPEFYGLVNLKSVPKKKFKSASEDHIKMQFSFNMHQSTFAPIKEEVKEWINERLPVWLAEKPEWFDDSFKAMILDEYVEDKAILKKIRTKDVMAIRSARRRSSLGALQIS
;
A
#
# COMPACT_ATOMS: atom_id res chain seq x y z
N MET A 1 31.66 -63.28 13.81
CA MET A 1 31.52 -61.83 14.12
C MET A 1 30.68 -61.19 13.01
N ALA A 2 29.36 -61.42 13.00
CA ALA A 2 28.48 -61.02 11.90
C ALA A 2 27.04 -60.65 12.34
N ILE A 3 26.85 -60.26 13.60
CA ILE A 3 25.51 -59.87 14.13
C ILE A 3 25.43 -58.35 14.35
N VAL A 4 26.55 -57.63 14.27
CA VAL A 4 26.63 -56.21 14.64
C VAL A 4 26.22 -55.27 13.49
N ASN A 5 26.20 -55.71 12.23
CA ASN A 5 25.95 -54.82 11.07
C ASN A 5 24.46 -54.53 10.76
N GLY A 6 23.52 -55.33 11.27
CA GLY A 6 22.09 -55.20 10.95
C GLY A 6 21.39 -54.05 11.69
N ASP A 7 21.84 -53.73 12.91
CA ASP A 7 21.20 -52.74 13.76
C ASP A 7 21.55 -51.30 13.32
N TYR A 8 22.80 -51.04 12.92
CA TYR A 8 23.21 -49.70 12.48
C TYR A 8 22.48 -49.22 11.23
N PHE A 9 22.17 -50.11 10.30
CA PHE A 9 21.39 -49.76 9.10
C PHE A 9 19.95 -49.38 9.46
N SER A 10 19.34 -50.10 10.41
CA SER A 10 18.01 -49.78 10.93
C SER A 10 17.98 -48.45 11.68
N PHE A 11 18.97 -48.18 12.54
CA PHE A 11 19.09 -46.90 13.25
C PHE A 11 19.39 -45.73 12.29
N ALA A 12 20.19 -45.95 11.24
CA ALA A 12 20.48 -44.95 10.23
C ALA A 12 19.22 -44.54 9.46
N ILE A 13 18.39 -45.49 9.03
CA ILE A 13 17.12 -45.20 8.34
C ILE A 13 16.13 -44.49 9.27
N LEU A 14 16.02 -44.92 10.53
CA LEU A 14 15.13 -44.27 11.49
C LEU A 14 15.53 -42.81 11.75
N SER A 15 16.82 -42.53 11.88
CA SER A 15 17.32 -41.16 12.08
C SER A 15 17.16 -40.27 10.85
N SER A 16 17.36 -40.81 9.64
CA SER A 16 17.18 -40.04 8.40
C SER A 16 15.72 -39.67 8.17
N VAL A 17 14.79 -40.60 8.41
CA VAL A 17 13.34 -40.35 8.33
C VAL A 17 12.89 -39.34 9.38
N SER A 18 13.38 -39.44 10.62
CA SER A 18 13.06 -38.47 11.67
C SER A 18 13.54 -37.05 11.34
N SER A 19 14.73 -36.93 10.73
CA SER A 19 15.26 -35.64 10.26
C SER A 19 14.43 -35.06 9.12
N ILE A 20 14.00 -35.88 8.15
CA ILE A 20 13.16 -35.42 7.05
C ILE A 20 11.79 -34.97 7.58
N LEU A 21 11.23 -35.70 8.54
CA LEU A 21 9.94 -35.36 9.15
C LEU A 21 9.99 -34.04 9.92
N THR A 22 11.04 -33.83 10.74
CA THR A 22 11.22 -32.59 11.49
C THR A 22 11.48 -31.40 10.57
N ALA A 23 12.31 -31.57 9.53
CA ALA A 23 12.53 -30.54 8.52
C ALA A 23 11.24 -30.19 7.75
N ALA A 24 10.45 -31.20 7.36
CA ALA A 24 9.17 -31.00 6.69
C ALA A 24 8.16 -30.28 7.60
N PHE A 25 8.12 -30.62 8.89
CA PHE A 25 7.25 -29.98 9.86
C PHE A 25 7.61 -28.50 10.08
N ILE A 26 8.89 -28.18 10.29
CA ILE A 26 9.36 -26.78 10.44
C ILE A 26 9.05 -25.98 9.17
N SER A 27 9.33 -26.56 8.00
CA SER A 27 9.02 -25.91 6.72
C SER A 27 7.52 -25.63 6.60
N ALA A 28 6.66 -26.59 6.97
CA ALA A 28 5.22 -26.42 6.94
C ALA A 28 4.75 -25.34 7.92
N SER A 29 5.27 -25.31 9.15
CA SER A 29 4.93 -24.28 10.14
C SER A 29 5.26 -22.87 9.67
N ILE A 30 6.44 -22.66 9.07
CA ILE A 30 6.84 -21.35 8.54
C ILE A 30 5.96 -20.93 7.36
N THR A 31 5.60 -21.88 6.47
CA THR A 31 4.70 -21.58 5.36
C THR A 31 3.29 -21.23 5.83
N ILE A 32 2.78 -21.90 6.87
CA ILE A 32 1.46 -21.62 7.45
C ILE A 32 1.43 -20.24 8.11
N GLU A 33 2.49 -19.86 8.84
CA GLU A 33 2.59 -18.53 9.46
C GLU A 33 2.58 -17.42 8.38
N LYS A 34 3.36 -17.60 7.32
CA LYS A 34 3.38 -16.66 6.18
C LYS A 34 2.09 -16.65 5.37
N ASP A 35 1.41 -17.79 5.25
CA ASP A 35 0.17 -17.87 4.48
C ASP A 35 -1.03 -17.32 5.28
N ILE A 36 -1.06 -17.48 6.61
CA ILE A 36 -2.19 -17.02 7.44
C ILE A 36 -2.12 -15.53 7.81
N ASP A 37 -0.95 -14.90 7.77
CA ASP A 37 -0.80 -13.49 8.13
C ASP A 37 -1.57 -12.53 7.20
N GLU A 38 -2.61 -11.89 7.74
CA GLU A 38 -3.45 -10.92 7.03
C GLU A 38 -2.66 -9.66 6.65
N VAL A 39 -1.66 -9.27 7.47
CA VAL A 39 -0.86 -8.06 7.22
C VAL A 39 -0.01 -8.24 5.97
N SER A 40 0.72 -9.35 5.89
CA SER A 40 1.54 -9.67 4.70
C SER A 40 0.70 -9.80 3.42
N ARG A 41 -0.48 -10.46 3.50
CA ARG A 41 -1.43 -10.52 2.37
C ARG A 41 -1.86 -9.16 1.87
N PHE A 42 -2.02 -8.20 2.78
CA PHE A 42 -2.46 -6.85 2.45
C PHE A 42 -1.37 -6.00 1.78
N HIS A 43 -0.11 -6.24 2.11
CA HIS A 43 1.04 -5.50 1.54
C HIS A 43 1.50 -6.07 0.19
N THR A 44 1.28 -7.35 -0.09
CA THR A 44 1.60 -7.99 -1.38
C THR A 44 0.40 -8.74 -1.97
N PRO A 45 -0.67 -8.03 -2.39
CA PRO A 45 -1.89 -8.66 -2.88
C PRO A 45 -1.72 -9.43 -4.19
N GLU A 46 -0.71 -9.09 -4.99
CA GLU A 46 -0.40 -9.75 -6.27
C GLU A 46 0.11 -11.20 -6.10
N PHE A 47 0.76 -11.52 -4.96
CA PHE A 47 1.32 -12.84 -4.72
C PHE A 47 0.26 -13.90 -4.40
N TYR A 48 -0.81 -13.51 -3.68
CA TYR A 48 -1.80 -14.46 -3.14
C TYR A 48 -3.10 -14.58 -3.95
N GLY A 49 -3.38 -13.67 -4.90
CA GLY A 49 -4.57 -13.74 -5.78
C GLY A 49 -5.94 -13.67 -5.10
N LEU A 50 -6.02 -13.79 -3.77
CA LEU A 50 -7.24 -13.86 -2.97
C LEU A 50 -7.65 -12.50 -2.37
N VAL A 51 -6.76 -11.51 -2.42
CA VAL A 51 -7.07 -10.17 -1.90
C VAL A 51 -7.69 -9.36 -3.03
N ASN A 52 -8.98 -9.04 -2.91
CA ASN A 52 -9.67 -8.14 -3.83
C ASN A 52 -8.95 -6.80 -3.88
N LEU A 53 -8.12 -6.57 -4.90
CA LEU A 53 -7.31 -5.35 -5.11
C LEU A 53 -8.16 -4.07 -5.03
N LYS A 54 -9.42 -4.16 -5.45
CA LYS A 54 -10.41 -3.06 -5.37
C LYS A 54 -10.79 -2.64 -3.95
N SER A 55 -10.58 -3.51 -2.95
CA SER A 55 -10.92 -3.27 -1.53
C SER A 55 -9.74 -2.78 -0.69
N VAL A 56 -8.50 -3.00 -1.16
CA VAL A 56 -7.26 -2.66 -0.44
C VAL A 56 -7.16 -1.17 -0.11
N PRO A 57 -7.45 -0.22 -1.02
CA PRO A 57 -7.26 1.19 -0.72
C PRO A 57 -8.33 1.69 0.27
N LYS A 58 -9.53 1.09 0.27
CA LYS A 58 -10.61 1.44 1.22
C LYS A 58 -10.24 1.02 2.64
N LYS A 59 -9.66 -0.18 2.78
CA LYS A 59 -9.12 -0.66 4.05
C LYS A 59 -7.97 0.24 4.54
N LYS A 60 -7.01 0.62 3.68
CA LYS A 60 -5.89 1.53 4.05
C LYS A 60 -6.38 2.90 4.49
N PHE A 61 -7.34 3.45 3.76
CA PHE A 61 -7.91 4.76 4.07
C PHE A 61 -8.60 4.76 5.45
N LYS A 62 -9.33 3.69 5.79
CA LYS A 62 -10.00 3.53 7.08
C LYS A 62 -9.06 3.17 8.23
N SER A 63 -7.97 2.44 7.96
CA SER A 63 -7.01 2.02 8.99
C SER A 63 -5.95 3.07 9.32
N ALA A 64 -5.73 4.05 8.44
CA ALA A 64 -4.79 5.14 8.71
C ALA A 64 -5.34 6.05 9.80
N SER A 65 -4.60 6.21 10.90
CA SER A 65 -4.94 7.11 12.01
C SER A 65 -4.61 8.58 11.70
N GLU A 66 -3.60 8.82 10.86
CA GLU A 66 -3.06 10.16 10.61
C GLU A 66 -3.43 10.69 9.23
N ASP A 67 -3.87 11.96 9.18
CA ASP A 67 -4.37 12.62 7.97
C ASP A 67 -3.30 12.69 6.86
N HIS A 68 -2.03 12.88 7.22
CA HIS A 68 -0.92 12.93 6.26
C HIS A 68 -0.73 11.57 5.52
N ILE A 69 -0.95 10.45 6.24
CA ILE A 69 -0.86 9.09 5.68
C ILE A 69 -2.04 8.82 4.76
N LYS A 70 -3.26 9.21 5.16
CA LYS A 70 -4.45 9.12 4.30
C LYS A 70 -4.27 9.89 3.00
N MET A 71 -3.68 11.08 3.07
CA MET A 71 -3.43 11.94 1.92
C MET A 71 -2.42 11.30 0.95
N GLN A 72 -1.29 10.80 1.47
CA GLN A 72 -0.27 10.16 0.66
C GLN A 72 -0.81 8.92 -0.05
N PHE A 73 -1.57 8.07 0.64
CA PHE A 73 -2.19 6.91 0.00
C PHE A 73 -3.18 7.37 -1.07
N SER A 74 -4.10 8.29 -0.75
CA SER A 74 -5.19 8.72 -1.64
C SER A 74 -4.74 9.28 -2.99
N PHE A 75 -3.55 9.89 -3.04
CA PHE A 75 -3.09 10.56 -4.24
C PHE A 75 -1.85 9.93 -4.91
N ASN A 76 -1.12 9.04 -4.23
CA ASN A 76 0.06 8.41 -4.81
C ASN A 76 -0.25 7.11 -5.60
N MET A 77 -1.43 6.51 -5.43
CA MET A 77 -1.82 5.35 -6.26
C MET A 77 -2.52 5.77 -7.55
N HIS A 78 -2.46 4.88 -8.55
CA HIS A 78 -3.06 5.09 -9.86
C HIS A 78 -4.58 5.34 -9.79
N GLN A 79 -5.09 6.26 -10.62
CA GLN A 79 -6.50 6.69 -10.65
C GLN A 79 -7.51 5.52 -10.73
N SER A 80 -7.16 4.45 -11.45
CA SER A 80 -8.02 3.25 -11.59
C SER A 80 -8.26 2.54 -10.25
N THR A 81 -7.28 2.54 -9.36
CA THR A 81 -7.35 1.94 -8.03
C THR A 81 -8.26 2.74 -7.08
N PHE A 82 -8.45 4.04 -7.36
CA PHE A 82 -9.27 4.96 -6.56
C PHE A 82 -10.72 5.09 -7.00
N ALA A 83 -11.09 4.56 -8.17
CA ALA A 83 -12.47 4.62 -8.66
C ALA A 83 -13.54 4.26 -7.58
N PRO A 84 -13.39 3.21 -6.75
CA PRO A 84 -14.42 2.86 -5.76
C PRO A 84 -14.43 3.71 -4.49
N ILE A 85 -13.43 4.56 -4.23
CA ILE A 85 -13.28 5.33 -2.98
C ILE A 85 -13.21 6.83 -3.27
N LYS A 86 -13.35 7.22 -4.55
CA LYS A 86 -13.32 8.60 -5.00
C LYS A 86 -14.32 9.48 -4.25
N GLU A 87 -15.53 8.96 -4.02
CA GLU A 87 -16.58 9.65 -3.27
C GLU A 87 -16.21 9.83 -1.80
N GLU A 88 -15.77 8.76 -1.12
CA GLU A 88 -15.33 8.82 0.28
C GLU A 88 -14.14 9.78 0.49
N VAL A 89 -13.17 9.78 -0.43
CA VAL A 89 -12.03 10.71 -0.40
C VAL A 89 -12.49 12.15 -0.62
N LYS A 90 -13.46 12.37 -1.50
CA LYS A 90 -14.02 13.71 -1.78
C LYS A 90 -14.72 14.28 -0.55
N GLU A 91 -15.54 13.48 0.12
CA GLU A 91 -16.20 13.87 1.38
C GLU A 91 -15.16 14.23 2.45
N TRP A 92 -14.19 13.35 2.68
CA TRP A 92 -13.12 13.59 3.66
C TRP A 92 -12.30 14.85 3.38
N ILE A 93 -11.96 15.10 2.11
CA ILE A 93 -11.26 16.33 1.73
C ILE A 93 -12.13 17.53 2.04
N ASN A 94 -13.40 17.55 1.65
CA ASN A 94 -14.26 18.71 1.91
C ASN A 94 -14.44 18.99 3.42
N GLU A 95 -14.45 17.95 4.26
CA GLU A 95 -14.51 18.09 5.71
C GLU A 95 -13.22 18.62 6.34
N ARG A 96 -12.06 18.10 5.90
CA ARG A 96 -10.76 18.38 6.55
C ARG A 96 -10.02 19.58 5.96
N LEU A 97 -10.25 19.90 4.70
CA LEU A 97 -9.56 20.99 3.99
C LEU A 97 -9.76 22.37 4.65
N PRO A 98 -10.96 22.75 5.16
CA PRO A 98 -11.12 23.98 5.93
C PRO A 98 -10.28 24.00 7.21
N VAL A 99 -10.16 22.84 7.89
CA VAL A 99 -9.37 22.69 9.12
C VAL A 99 -7.88 22.84 8.83
N TRP A 100 -7.37 22.16 7.80
CA TRP A 100 -5.95 22.27 7.41
C TRP A 100 -5.58 23.67 6.93
N LEU A 101 -6.51 24.41 6.32
CA LEU A 101 -6.28 25.82 5.95
C LEU A 101 -6.21 26.75 7.17
N ALA A 102 -6.91 26.42 8.26
CA ALA A 102 -6.89 27.18 9.50
C ALA A 102 -5.66 26.83 10.37
N GLU A 103 -5.38 25.55 10.56
CA GLU A 103 -4.29 25.05 11.39
C GLU A 103 -2.92 25.16 10.71
N LYS A 104 -2.87 25.11 9.37
CA LYS A 104 -1.66 25.09 8.54
C LYS A 104 -0.61 24.09 9.07
N PRO A 105 -0.94 22.79 9.09
CA PRO A 105 0.01 21.79 9.57
C PRO A 105 1.25 21.74 8.68
N GLU A 106 2.42 21.42 9.26
CA GLU A 106 3.71 21.46 8.56
C GLU A 106 3.76 20.59 7.29
N TRP A 107 3.01 19.48 7.29
CA TRP A 107 2.93 18.58 6.15
C TRP A 107 2.06 19.11 5.00
N PHE A 108 1.20 20.11 5.21
CA PHE A 108 0.28 20.62 4.18
C PHE A 108 0.93 21.72 3.32
N ASP A 109 2.04 21.34 2.68
CA ASP A 109 2.84 22.20 1.81
C ASP A 109 2.20 22.43 0.42
N ASP A 110 2.86 23.25 -0.40
CA ASP A 110 2.41 23.53 -1.76
C ASP A 110 2.50 22.30 -2.69
N SER A 111 3.37 21.33 -2.38
CA SER A 111 3.49 20.06 -3.10
C SER A 111 2.25 19.19 -2.92
N PHE A 112 1.71 19.12 -1.70
CA PHE A 112 0.47 18.42 -1.35
C PHE A 112 -0.75 19.13 -1.94
N LYS A 113 -0.82 20.46 -1.81
CA LYS A 113 -1.87 21.26 -2.46
C LYS A 113 -1.93 21.03 -3.98
N ALA A 114 -0.77 20.88 -4.63
CA ALA A 114 -0.68 20.61 -6.07
C ALA A 114 -1.18 19.21 -6.47
N MET A 115 -1.21 18.27 -5.51
CA MET A 115 -1.60 16.88 -5.72
C MET A 115 -3.11 16.66 -5.69
N ILE A 116 -3.83 17.42 -4.85
CA ILE A 116 -5.29 17.40 -4.78
C ILE A 116 -5.83 17.79 -6.16
N LEU A 117 -6.67 16.94 -6.75
CA LEU A 117 -7.32 17.20 -8.02
C LEU A 117 -8.54 18.11 -7.83
N ASP A 118 -8.85 18.94 -8.82
CA ASP A 118 -9.92 19.95 -8.70
C ASP A 118 -11.31 19.32 -8.53
N GLU A 119 -11.48 18.07 -8.99
CA GLU A 119 -12.72 17.29 -8.87
C GLU A 119 -13.06 16.89 -7.42
N TYR A 120 -12.09 16.92 -6.51
CA TYR A 120 -12.28 16.49 -5.11
C TYR A 120 -12.69 17.63 -4.18
N VAL A 121 -12.67 18.88 -4.65
CA VAL A 121 -13.05 20.03 -3.83
C VAL A 121 -14.32 20.64 -4.39
N GLU A 122 -15.37 20.68 -3.57
CA GLU A 122 -16.66 21.21 -4.00
C GLU A 122 -16.70 22.74 -3.93
N ASP A 123 -16.06 23.31 -2.91
CA ASP A 123 -16.05 24.76 -2.73
C ASP A 123 -15.00 25.44 -3.64
N LYS A 124 -15.50 26.17 -4.64
CA LYS A 124 -14.70 26.96 -5.57
C LYS A 124 -13.91 28.07 -4.87
N ALA A 125 -14.39 28.59 -3.74
CA ALA A 125 -13.66 29.59 -2.96
C ALA A 125 -12.43 28.97 -2.30
N ILE A 126 -12.55 27.76 -1.75
CA ILE A 126 -11.44 26.98 -1.19
C ILE A 126 -10.45 26.59 -2.28
N LEU A 127 -10.94 26.14 -3.44
CA LEU A 127 -10.10 25.87 -4.61
C LEU A 127 -9.23 27.08 -4.96
N LYS A 128 -9.82 28.27 -5.03
CA LYS A 128 -9.06 29.50 -5.34
C LYS A 128 -7.99 29.82 -4.29
N LYS A 129 -8.24 29.52 -3.01
CA LYS A 129 -7.27 29.70 -1.91
C LYS A 129 -6.09 28.74 -1.99
N ILE A 130 -6.33 27.50 -2.43
CA ILE A 130 -5.31 26.46 -2.53
C ILE A 130 -4.48 26.62 -3.80
N ARG A 131 -5.09 27.12 -4.88
CA ARG A 131 -4.47 27.31 -6.20
C ARG A 131 -3.68 28.61 -6.27
N THR A 132 -2.67 28.71 -5.43
CA THR A 132 -1.64 29.76 -5.50
C THR A 132 -0.79 29.62 -6.76
N LYS A 133 -0.14 30.70 -7.18
CA LYS A 133 0.75 30.70 -8.36
C LYS A 133 1.81 29.60 -8.29
N ASP A 134 2.39 29.38 -7.11
CA ASP A 134 3.45 28.38 -6.89
C ASP A 134 2.92 26.94 -7.05
N VAL A 135 1.76 26.64 -6.48
CA VAL A 135 1.05 25.36 -6.62
C VAL A 135 0.75 25.04 -8.09
N MET A 136 0.31 26.05 -8.85
CA MET A 136 0.04 25.89 -10.28
C MET A 136 1.32 25.71 -11.09
N ALA A 137 2.42 26.38 -10.71
CA ALA A 137 3.73 26.18 -11.31
C ALA A 137 4.21 24.73 -11.12
N ILE A 138 4.12 24.19 -9.89
CA ILE A 138 4.45 22.79 -9.57
C ILE A 138 3.64 21.81 -10.43
N ARG A 139 2.32 22.00 -10.53
CA ARG A 139 1.45 21.13 -11.33
C ARG A 139 1.79 21.19 -12.83
N SER A 140 2.11 22.38 -13.34
CA SER A 140 2.56 22.56 -14.73
C SER A 140 3.90 21.88 -15.00
N ALA A 141 4.82 21.89 -14.03
CA ALA A 141 6.12 21.23 -14.13
C ALA A 141 5.98 19.71 -14.15
N ARG A 142 5.14 19.14 -13.26
CA ARG A 142 4.83 17.70 -13.24
C ARG A 142 4.25 17.21 -14.56
N ARG A 143 3.30 17.95 -15.16
CA ARG A 143 2.72 17.62 -16.49
C ARG A 143 3.74 17.71 -17.63
N ARG A 144 4.68 18.65 -17.57
CA ARG A 144 5.75 18.77 -18.57
C ARG A 144 6.71 17.58 -18.51
N SER A 145 7.04 17.09 -17.32
CA SER A 145 7.88 15.91 -17.13
C SER A 145 7.24 14.64 -17.70
N SER A 146 5.91 14.46 -17.57
CA SER A 146 5.21 13.30 -18.14
C SER A 146 5.08 13.34 -19.66
N LEU A 147 4.95 14.52 -20.25
CA LEU A 147 4.90 14.69 -21.71
C LEU A 147 6.28 14.54 -22.36
N GLY A 148 7.35 15.00 -21.70
CA GLY A 148 8.72 14.78 -22.16
C GLY A 148 9.09 13.29 -22.26
N ALA A 149 8.51 12.43 -21.43
CA ALA A 149 8.71 10.98 -21.51
C ALA A 149 8.01 10.33 -22.72
N LEU A 150 6.98 10.96 -23.29
CA LEU A 150 6.25 10.47 -24.46
C LEU A 150 6.84 10.93 -25.79
N GLN A 151 7.72 11.93 -25.80
CA GLN A 151 8.39 12.42 -27.02
C GLN A 151 9.75 11.72 -27.29
N ILE A 152 10.18 10.80 -26.42
CA ILE A 152 11.47 10.09 -26.52
C ILE A 152 11.26 8.57 -26.68
N SER A 153 10.05 8.10 -27.07
CA SER A 153 9.82 6.68 -27.42
C SER A 153 9.52 6.50 -28.90
#